data_AF-A0A7J2IWQ7-F1
#
_entry.id   AF-A0A7J2IWQ7-F1
#
_cell.length_a   1.000
_cell.length_b   1.000
_cell.length_c   1.000
_cell.angle_alpha   90.00
_cell.angle_beta   90.00
_cell.angle_gamma   90.00
#
_symmetry.space_group_name_H-M   'P 1'
#
loop_
_entity.id
_entity.type
_entity.pdbx_description
1 polymer ?
#
loop_
_entity_poly.entity_id
_entity_poly.type
_entity_poly.pdbx_seq_one_letter_code
_entity_poly.pdbx_strand_id
1 'polypeptide(L)'
;MALKAADKLYYARAVIGFVAGVGSALISGLELSPLPFFVGWALGMAWAIALYVATYKVLKRYFLGELKRRDIALLGLEAYVLMWLMSWTLFYTLLGFWA
;
A
#
# COMPACT_ATOMS: atom_id res chain seq x y z
N MET A 1 -12.61 10.01 23.24
CA MET A 1 -13.49 10.16 22.05
C MET A 1 -13.11 9.06 21.08
N ALA A 2 -14.03 8.15 20.72
CA ALA A 2 -13.69 7.09 19.77
C ALA A 2 -13.53 7.67 18.35
N LEU A 3 -12.51 7.24 17.60
CA LEU A 3 -12.35 7.63 16.20
C LEU A 3 -13.58 7.18 15.38
N LYS A 4 -14.00 8.00 14.42
CA LYS A 4 -15.09 7.64 13.50
C LYS A 4 -14.62 6.51 12.57
N ALA A 5 -15.58 5.74 12.06
CA ALA A 5 -15.34 4.64 11.12
C ALA A 5 -14.48 5.07 9.92
N ALA A 6 -14.79 6.24 9.36
CA ALA A 6 -14.08 6.84 8.25
C ALA A 6 -12.60 7.12 8.59
N ASP A 7 -12.34 7.70 9.76
CA ASP A 7 -10.98 8.02 10.20
C ASP A 7 -10.17 6.73 10.39
N LYS A 8 -10.77 5.72 11.03
CA LYS A 8 -10.14 4.39 11.20
C LYS A 8 -9.78 3.76 9.85
N LEU A 9 -10.68 3.83 8.87
CA LEU A 9 -10.42 3.32 7.53
C LEU A 9 -9.29 4.08 6.82
N TYR A 10 -9.28 5.41 6.96
CA TYR A 10 -8.22 6.26 6.40
C TYR A 10 -6.84 5.88 6.97
N TYR A 11 -6.70 5.82 8.29
CA TYR A 11 -5.44 5.46 8.93
C TYR A 11 -5.04 4.01 8.66
N ALA A 12 -5.99 3.06 8.64
CA ALA A 12 -5.71 1.68 8.26
C ALA A 12 -5.10 1.62 6.85
N ARG A 13 -5.67 2.37 5.89
CA ARG A 13 -5.13 2.44 4.53
C ARG A 13 -3.77 3.10 4.43
N ALA A 14 -3.51 4.12 5.24
CA ALA A 14 -2.18 4.72 5.33
C ALA A 14 -1.13 3.69 5.79
N VAL A 15 -1.44 2.91 6.83
CA VAL A 15 -0.56 1.84 7.34
C VAL A 15 -0.38 0.73 6.30
N ILE A 16 -1.47 0.30 5.65
CA ILE A 16 -1.39 -0.73 4.59
C ILE A 16 -0.57 -0.20 3.41
N GLY A 17 -0.71 1.07 3.04
CA GLY A 17 0.08 1.72 1.99
C GLY A 17 1.57 1.70 2.32
N PHE A 18 1.93 2.05 3.56
CA PHE A 18 3.30 1.95 4.03
C PHE A 18 3.85 0.52 3.90
N VAL A 19 3.13 -0.49 4.42
CA VAL A 19 3.53 -1.90 4.30
C VAL A 19 3.64 -2.35 2.83
N ALA A 20 2.72 -1.89 1.98
CA ALA A 20 2.78 -2.13 0.54
C ALA A 20 4.08 -1.57 -0.04
N GLY A 21 4.45 -0.35 0.32
CA GLY A 21 5.64 0.34 -0.18
C GLY A 21 6.93 -0.36 0.26
N VAL A 22 6.99 -0.84 1.51
CA VAL A 22 8.10 -1.71 1.97
C VAL A 22 8.21 -2.95 1.09
N GLY A 23 7.10 -3.66 0.87
CA GLY A 23 7.08 -4.85 0.01
C GLY A 23 7.48 -4.55 -1.43
N SER A 24 6.97 -3.46 -2.02
CA SER A 24 7.36 -3.02 -3.36
C SER A 24 8.85 -2.68 -3.44
N ALA A 25 9.42 -2.05 -2.41
CA ALA A 25 10.84 -1.70 -2.37
C ALA A 25 11.71 -2.95 -2.28
N LEU A 26 11.31 -3.97 -1.50
CA LEU A 26 11.99 -5.25 -1.47
C LEU A 26 11.93 -5.96 -2.84
N ILE A 27 10.77 -6.00 -3.48
CA ILE A 27 10.60 -6.64 -4.78
C ILE A 27 11.44 -5.96 -5.88
N SER A 28 11.52 -4.62 -5.85
CA SER A 28 12.21 -3.83 -6.89
C SER A 28 13.69 -3.52 -6.59
N GLY A 29 14.09 -3.55 -5.31
CA GLY A 29 15.44 -3.21 -4.85
C GLY A 29 16.30 -4.42 -4.48
N LEU A 30 15.77 -5.64 -4.56
CA LEU A 30 16.61 -6.85 -4.45
C LEU A 30 17.54 -6.92 -5.69
N GLU A 31 18.82 -6.61 -5.51
CA GLU A 31 19.91 -6.92 -6.48
C GLU A 31 19.97 -8.42 -6.87
N LEU A 32 19.21 -9.25 -6.15
CA LEU A 32 19.03 -10.68 -6.40
C LEU A 32 18.25 -11.03 -7.67
N SER A 33 17.60 -10.05 -8.34
CA SER A 33 16.93 -10.32 -9.61
C SER A 33 17.78 -9.84 -10.80
N PRO A 34 18.16 -10.74 -11.74
CA PRO A 34 18.77 -10.35 -13.02
C PRO A 34 17.78 -9.63 -13.96
N LEU A 35 16.68 -9.11 -13.41
CA LEU A 35 15.57 -8.54 -14.14
C LEU A 35 15.81 -7.05 -14.38
N PRO A 36 15.45 -6.51 -15.56
CA PRO A 36 15.50 -5.08 -15.81
C PRO A 36 14.69 -4.30 -14.76
N PHE A 37 15.16 -3.11 -14.39
CA PHE A 37 14.49 -2.21 -13.43
C PHE A 37 12.97 -2.10 -13.67
N PHE A 38 12.56 -1.94 -14.94
CA PHE A 38 11.15 -1.82 -15.32
C PHE A 38 10.32 -3.03 -14.88
N VAL A 39 10.88 -4.24 -14.93
CA VAL A 39 10.18 -5.47 -14.53
C VAL A 39 10.03 -5.53 -13.00
N GLY A 40 11.10 -5.23 -12.25
CA GLY A 40 11.05 -5.15 -10.79
C GLY A 40 10.07 -4.07 -10.30
N TRP A 41 10.07 -2.92 -10.95
CA TRP A 41 9.12 -1.84 -10.68
C TRP A 41 7.68 -2.23 -10.99
N ALA A 42 7.41 -2.86 -12.13
CA ALA A 42 6.08 -3.33 -12.49
C ALA A 42 5.56 -4.41 -11.53
N LEU A 43 6.42 -5.32 -11.06
CA LEU A 43 6.08 -6.30 -10.03
C LEU A 43 5.79 -5.63 -8.69
N GLY A 44 6.57 -4.62 -8.31
CA GLY A 44 6.32 -3.79 -7.12
C GLY A 44 4.97 -3.07 -7.19
N MET A 45 4.59 -2.55 -8.36
CA MET A 45 3.26 -1.95 -8.57
C MET A 45 2.15 -3.00 -8.51
N ALA A 46 2.32 -4.15 -9.16
CA ALA A 46 1.36 -5.24 -9.13
C ALA A 46 1.13 -5.75 -7.69
N TRP A 47 2.19 -5.81 -6.88
CA TRP A 47 2.11 -6.12 -5.45
C TRP A 47 1.24 -5.12 -4.70
N ALA A 48 1.47 -3.81 -4.89
CA ALA A 48 0.68 -2.78 -4.24
C ALA A 48 -0.80 -2.85 -4.64
N ILE A 49 -1.10 -3.10 -5.92
CA ILE A 49 -2.49 -3.27 -6.38
C ILE A 49 -3.12 -4.51 -5.75
N ALA A 50 -2.41 -5.64 -5.73
CA ALA A 50 -2.88 -6.90 -5.15
C ALA A 50 -3.17 -6.75 -3.65
N LEU A 51 -2.28 -6.09 -2.91
CA LEU A 51 -2.45 -5.86 -1.48
C LEU A 51 -3.65 -4.97 -1.19
N TYR A 52 -3.87 -3.93 -2.00
CA TYR A 52 -5.05 -3.08 -1.89
C TYR A 52 -6.35 -3.88 -2.11
N VAL A 53 -6.40 -4.71 -3.15
CA VAL A 53 -7.59 -5.55 -3.44
C VAL A 53 -7.83 -6.58 -2.33
N ALA A 54 -6.76 -7.19 -1.81
CA ALA A 54 -6.84 -8.16 -0.72
C ALA A 54 -7.37 -7.50 0.56
N THR A 55 -6.80 -6.36 0.95
CA THR A 55 -7.21 -5.62 2.14
C THR A 55 -8.60 -5.01 2.00
N TYR A 56 -9.02 -4.56 0.81
CA TYR A 56 -10.38 -4.12 0.57
C TYR A 56 -11.40 -5.21 0.93
N LYS A 57 -11.16 -6.48 0.59
CA LYS A 57 -12.10 -7.58 0.93
C LYS A 57 -12.26 -7.73 2.43
N VAL A 58 -11.19 -7.55 3.21
CA VAL A 58 -11.19 -7.64 4.68
C VAL A 58 -11.87 -6.42 5.29
N LEU A 59 -11.45 -5.22 4.90
CA LEU A 59 -12.01 -3.94 5.37
C LEU A 59 -13.49 -3.81 5.03
N LYS A 60 -13.90 -4.30 3.85
CA LYS A 60 -15.31 -4.37 3.46
C LYS A 60 -16.15 -5.17 4.44
N ARG A 61 -15.67 -6.32 4.92
CA ARG A 61 -16.41 -7.13 5.92
C ARG A 61 -16.52 -6.39 7.25
N TYR A 62 -15.47 -5.69 7.65
CA TYR A 62 -15.41 -4.98 8.93
C TYR A 62 -16.29 -3.71 8.95
N PHE A 63 -16.29 -2.91 7.87
CA PHE A 63 -16.96 -1.61 7.83
C PHE A 63 -18.33 -1.60 7.15
N LEU A 64 -18.84 -2.75 6.67
CA LEU A 64 -20.11 -2.78 5.92
C LEU A 64 -21.33 -2.25 6.68
N GLY A 65 -21.31 -2.34 8.02
CA GLY A 65 -22.37 -1.84 8.89
C GLY A 65 -22.29 -0.34 9.19
N GLU A 66 -21.13 0.29 8.94
CA GLU A 66 -20.86 1.69 9.32
C GLU A 66 -20.67 2.60 8.10
N LEU A 67 -20.25 2.06 6.96
CA LEU A 67 -19.91 2.83 5.75
C LEU A 67 -20.55 2.21 4.49
N LYS A 68 -20.84 3.07 3.49
CA LYS A 68 -21.32 2.59 2.19
C LYS A 68 -20.20 1.87 1.45
N ARG A 69 -20.55 0.89 0.62
CA ARG A 69 -19.59 0.11 -0.19
C ARG A 69 -18.67 0.99 -1.04
N ARG A 70 -19.20 2.07 -1.62
CA ARG A 70 -18.43 3.04 -2.42
C ARG A 70 -17.40 3.77 -1.55
N ASP A 71 -17.78 4.19 -0.36
CA ASP A 71 -16.91 4.91 0.56
C ASP A 71 -15.80 3.98 1.06
N ILE A 72 -16.14 2.72 1.40
CA ILE A 72 -15.15 1.70 1.75
C ILE A 72 -14.13 1.48 0.64
N ALA A 73 -14.52 1.63 -0.62
CA ALA A 73 -13.64 1.45 -1.78
C ALA A 73 -12.78 2.68 -2.07
N LEU A 74 -13.25 3.91 -1.83
CA LEU A 74 -12.53 5.13 -2.26
C LEU A 74 -11.88 5.89 -1.10
N LEU A 75 -12.48 5.88 0.09
CA LEU A 75 -12.02 6.67 1.22
C LEU A 75 -10.62 6.23 1.67
N GLY A 76 -9.68 7.15 1.76
CA GLY A 76 -8.28 6.85 2.11
C GLY A 76 -7.48 6.15 1.01
N LEU A 77 -7.99 6.08 -0.23
CA LEU A 77 -7.21 5.58 -1.37
C LEU A 77 -5.98 6.49 -1.61
N GLU A 78 -6.17 7.81 -1.53
CA GLU A 78 -5.07 8.77 -1.61
C GLU A 78 -4.00 8.51 -0.54
N ALA A 79 -4.43 8.24 0.71
CA ALA A 79 -3.51 7.96 1.81
C ALA A 79 -2.74 6.68 1.56
N TYR A 80 -3.42 5.64 1.05
CA TYR A 80 -2.77 4.41 0.61
C TYR A 80 -1.70 4.68 -0.45
N VAL A 81 -2.05 5.40 -1.52
CA VAL A 81 -1.15 5.68 -2.65
C VAL A 81 0.03 6.55 -2.22
N LEU A 82 -0.22 7.62 -1.46
CA LEU A 82 0.83 8.52 -1.00
C LEU A 82 1.78 7.83 -0.02
N MET A 83 1.24 7.06 0.93
CA MET A 83 2.06 6.28 1.87
C MET A 83 2.83 5.16 1.18
N TRP A 84 2.22 4.50 0.19
CA TRP A 84 2.90 3.52 -0.65
C TRP A 84 4.05 4.16 -1.41
N LEU A 85 3.81 5.28 -2.10
CA LEU A 85 4.82 5.95 -2.89
C LEU A 85 5.96 6.47 -2.01
N MET A 86 5.62 7.16 -0.92
CA MET A 86 6.59 7.67 0.05
C MET A 86 7.43 6.54 0.65
N SER A 87 6.78 5.45 1.11
CA SER A 87 7.48 4.29 1.67
C SER A 87 8.32 3.58 0.62
N TRP A 88 7.80 3.35 -0.58
CA TRP A 88 8.56 2.75 -1.67
C TRP A 88 9.80 3.59 -1.98
N THR A 89 9.67 4.90 -2.18
CA THR A 89 10.82 5.78 -2.43
C THR A 89 11.80 5.76 -1.26
N LEU A 90 11.32 5.87 -0.01
CA LEU A 90 12.19 5.82 1.16
C LEU A 90 12.98 4.51 1.23
N PHE A 91 12.30 3.37 1.19
CA PHE A 91 12.96 2.06 1.34
C PHE A 91 13.73 1.66 0.10
N TYR A 92 13.28 2.00 -1.10
CA TYR A 92 14.06 1.78 -2.32
C TYR A 92 15.37 2.56 -2.24
N THR A 93 15.31 3.81 -1.79
CA THR A 93 16.54 4.58 -1.59
C THR A 93 17.33 4.03 -0.42
N LEU A 94 16.77 3.68 0.74
CA LEU A 94 17.52 3.15 1.88
C LEU A 94 18.17 1.78 1.60
N LEU A 95 17.46 0.89 0.91
CA LEU A 95 17.95 -0.41 0.48
C LEU A 95 18.98 -0.27 -0.65
N GLY A 96 18.90 0.81 -1.43
CA GLY A 96 19.88 1.20 -2.45
C GLY A 96 20.90 2.25 -2.01
N PHE A 97 20.87 2.74 -0.76
CA PHE A 97 21.72 3.85 -0.26
C PHE A 97 23.15 3.37 0.05
N TRP A 98 23.46 2.12 -0.27
CA TRP A 98 24.79 1.51 -0.30
C TRP A 98 25.07 0.74 -1.60
N ALA A 99 24.24 0.91 -2.64
CA ALA A 99 24.50 0.34 -3.97
C ALA A 99 25.34 1.29 -4.83
#